data_AF-B4NT69-F1
#
_entry.id   AF-B4NT69-F1
#
_cell.length_a   1.000
_cell.length_b   1.000
_cell.length_c   1.000
_cell.angle_alpha   90.00
_cell.angle_beta   90.00
_cell.angle_gamma   90.00
#
_symmetry.space_group_name_H-M   'P 1'
#
loop_
_entity.id
_entity.type
_entity.pdbx_description
1 polymer ?
#
loop_
_entity_poly.entity_id
_entity_poly.type
_entity_poly.pdbx_seq_one_letter_code
_entity_poly.pdbx_strand_id
1 'polypeptide(L)'
;MKLHVLSWLLFFLAPGGCPIYSIDLATLEVPTNDFQNELTLQSMLSSELRDYRNGLIDRVDDQVTNPPYSPPPKYQEHEWFKDLPSELQKATRRRATESDSFLGTNLFGNYRKNCFSTEDIAMISARKDFELLVPKSFPQCLLTDSLVYMLLRYFNTVNQIVKRMSDDDTRLIMQRAFYDALGGYLRYYLVPMAQLSYYAGRIKLNTVERLVNIYQQCKTTLNTNGNGWRAPDKDVLSQFKVRKIEPVKLPKSCHSEEDASSCAQLDQTCISQEPDQGSMIVSLPRLETLDENGYMGNIYLPFRKRRIYNLRSPRSEFIVVKFFRTLTNCHRFLGISQANYNRQLLAWIKENLEMHYSDDVFYPGSGRNTADPRKAVEKRKHC
;
A
#
# COMPACT_ATOMS: atom_id res chain seq x y z
N MET A 1 4.92 -34.96 15.56
CA MET A 1 5.50 -34.67 14.22
C MET A 1 5.65 -33.16 13.98
N LYS A 2 6.42 -32.46 14.84
CA LYS A 2 6.68 -31.01 14.74
C LYS A 2 8.16 -30.79 15.03
N LEU A 3 9.00 -30.82 13.99
CA LEU A 3 10.43 -30.44 14.05
C LEU A 3 10.99 -30.12 12.65
N HIS A 4 10.41 -30.68 11.57
CA HIS A 4 10.91 -30.46 10.22
C HIS A 4 10.55 -29.10 9.59
N VAL A 5 9.51 -28.40 10.05
CA VAL A 5 9.13 -27.08 9.50
C VAL A 5 10.02 -25.96 10.08
N LEU A 6 10.47 -26.10 11.33
CA LEU A 6 11.38 -25.15 11.99
C LEU A 6 12.80 -25.19 11.39
N SER A 7 13.24 -26.35 10.90
CA SER A 7 14.57 -26.49 10.27
C SER A 7 14.70 -25.77 8.93
N TRP A 8 13.58 -25.50 8.23
CA TRP A 8 13.60 -24.76 6.96
C TRP A 8 13.58 -23.24 7.17
N LEU A 9 13.08 -22.76 8.31
CA LEU A 9 13.06 -21.33 8.67
C LEU A 9 14.44 -20.82 9.11
N LEU A 10 15.28 -21.69 9.70
CA LEU A 10 16.61 -21.31 10.18
C LEU A 10 17.65 -21.12 9.07
N PHE A 11 17.40 -21.63 7.85
CA PHE A 11 18.32 -21.43 6.72
C PHE A 11 18.18 -20.06 6.02
N PHE A 12 17.11 -19.29 6.28
CA PHE A 12 16.84 -18.02 5.60
C PHE A 12 17.13 -16.75 6.42
N LEU A 13 17.52 -16.88 7.70
CA LEU A 13 17.60 -15.75 8.64
C LEU A 13 18.97 -15.57 9.31
N ALA A 14 20.06 -16.01 8.69
CA ALA A 14 21.40 -15.63 9.13
C ALA A 14 21.80 -14.27 8.51
N PRO A 15 22.24 -13.27 9.30
CA PRO A 15 22.64 -11.98 8.80
C PRO A 15 24.11 -12.01 8.36
N GLY A 16 24.38 -11.69 7.10
CA GLY A 16 25.73 -11.35 6.65
C GLY A 16 26.10 -11.92 5.28
N GLY A 17 26.20 -11.02 4.30
CA GLY A 17 26.90 -11.24 3.04
C GLY A 17 26.05 -11.79 1.90
N CYS A 18 25.92 -11.03 0.81
CA CYS A 18 25.64 -11.62 -0.50
C CYS A 18 26.65 -12.75 -0.75
N PRO A 19 26.20 -13.95 -1.19
CA PRO A 19 26.22 -14.16 -2.62
C PRO A 19 25.02 -14.93 -3.18
N ILE A 20 24.97 -14.83 -4.50
CA ILE A 20 24.02 -15.41 -5.47
C ILE A 20 23.94 -16.93 -5.33
N TYR A 21 22.72 -17.46 -5.19
CA TYR A 21 22.38 -18.76 -5.76
C TYR A 21 21.20 -18.56 -6.72
N SER A 22 21.47 -18.75 -8.00
CA SER A 22 20.47 -18.87 -9.05
C SER A 22 19.69 -20.17 -8.84
N ILE A 23 18.53 -20.08 -8.20
CA ILE A 23 17.50 -21.09 -8.42
C ILE A 23 16.70 -20.56 -9.61
N ASP A 24 16.77 -21.28 -10.72
CA ASP A 24 15.97 -20.97 -11.90
C ASP A 24 14.51 -21.34 -11.59
N LEU A 25 13.74 -20.34 -11.16
CA LEU A 25 12.31 -20.44 -10.87
C LEU A 25 11.43 -20.27 -12.13
N ALA A 26 12.01 -20.28 -13.33
CA ALA A 26 11.28 -20.05 -14.58
C ALA A 26 10.33 -21.18 -14.99
N THR A 27 10.30 -22.32 -14.29
CA THR A 27 9.57 -23.53 -14.73
C THR A 27 8.30 -23.85 -13.93
N LEU A 28 7.82 -22.97 -13.06
CA LEU A 28 6.50 -23.13 -12.44
C LEU A 28 5.56 -22.02 -12.92
N GLU A 29 4.87 -22.30 -14.02
CA GLU A 29 3.70 -21.53 -14.44
C GLU A 29 2.64 -21.63 -13.33
N VAL A 30 2.37 -20.50 -12.67
CA VAL A 30 1.33 -20.38 -11.65
C VAL A 30 0.10 -19.75 -12.32
N PRO A 31 -1.07 -20.42 -12.34
CA PRO A 31 -2.30 -19.81 -12.82
C PRO A 31 -2.69 -18.63 -11.93
N THR A 32 -2.85 -17.46 -12.54
CA THR A 32 -3.05 -16.16 -11.87
C THR A 32 -4.50 -15.85 -11.46
N ASN A 33 -5.43 -16.79 -11.62
CA ASN A 33 -6.87 -16.53 -11.52
C ASN A 33 -7.49 -16.76 -10.12
N ASP A 34 -6.75 -17.30 -9.14
CA ASP A 34 -7.33 -17.69 -7.85
C ASP A 34 -7.68 -16.52 -6.91
N PHE A 35 -7.16 -15.32 -7.17
CA PHE A 35 -7.63 -14.09 -6.51
C PHE A 35 -8.80 -13.43 -7.25
N GLN A 36 -9.06 -13.80 -8.50
CA GLN A 36 -10.15 -13.22 -9.31
C GLN A 36 -11.48 -13.97 -9.15
N ASN A 37 -11.46 -15.21 -8.66
CA ASN A 37 -12.66 -16.02 -8.40
C ASN A 37 -13.45 -15.60 -7.13
N GLU A 38 -13.32 -14.35 -6.67
CA GLU A 38 -13.95 -13.80 -5.45
C GLU A 38 -15.47 -13.60 -5.53
N LEU A 39 -16.07 -13.65 -6.73
CA LEU A 39 -17.52 -13.47 -6.91
C LEU A 39 -18.36 -14.56 -6.22
N THR A 40 -17.84 -15.78 -6.06
CA THR A 40 -18.52 -16.88 -5.38
C THR A 40 -18.42 -16.81 -3.86
N LEU A 41 -17.40 -16.13 -3.33
CA LEU A 41 -17.19 -15.91 -1.89
C LEU A 41 -18.02 -14.71 -1.41
N GLN A 42 -18.18 -13.70 -2.28
CA GLN A 42 -19.06 -12.56 -2.08
C GLN A 42 -20.53 -12.96 -1.87
N SER A 43 -21.04 -13.96 -2.61
CA SER A 43 -22.44 -14.39 -2.47
C SER A 43 -22.69 -15.11 -1.15
N MET A 44 -21.76 -15.95 -0.68
CA MET A 44 -21.88 -16.68 0.59
C MET A 44 -21.76 -15.76 1.81
N LEU A 45 -20.80 -14.82 1.80
CA LEU A 45 -20.63 -13.89 2.94
C LEU A 45 -21.74 -12.84 3.01
N SER A 46 -22.31 -12.43 1.88
CA SER A 46 -23.40 -11.43 1.85
C SER A 46 -24.77 -12.01 2.21
N SER A 47 -25.03 -13.29 1.95
CA SER A 47 -26.26 -13.95 2.43
C SER A 47 -26.26 -14.09 3.95
N GLU A 48 -25.14 -14.53 4.54
CA GLU A 48 -25.04 -14.74 5.99
C GLU A 48 -25.01 -13.43 6.79
N LEU A 49 -24.42 -12.36 6.26
CA LEU A 49 -24.54 -11.02 6.87
C LEU A 49 -25.99 -10.50 6.87
N ARG A 50 -26.79 -10.91 5.87
CA ARG A 50 -28.22 -10.58 5.79
C ARG A 50 -29.01 -11.39 6.82
N ASP A 51 -28.71 -12.67 6.95
CA ASP A 51 -29.34 -13.56 7.93
C ASP A 51 -29.01 -13.16 9.38
N TYR A 52 -27.76 -12.76 9.64
CA TYR A 52 -27.35 -12.22 10.94
C TYR A 52 -28.05 -10.90 11.27
N ARG A 53 -28.22 -10.01 10.29
CA ARG A 53 -28.96 -8.74 10.46
C ARG A 53 -30.44 -8.99 10.73
N ASN A 54 -31.06 -9.94 10.04
CA ASN A 54 -32.46 -10.30 10.24
C ASN A 54 -32.67 -10.94 11.62
N GLY A 55 -31.75 -11.82 12.07
CA GLY A 55 -31.80 -12.42 13.40
C GLY A 55 -31.56 -11.44 14.57
N LEU A 56 -30.89 -10.32 14.32
CA LEU A 56 -30.78 -9.21 15.29
C LEU A 56 -32.04 -8.37 15.37
N ILE A 57 -32.81 -8.26 14.28
CA ILE A 57 -34.09 -7.52 14.25
C ILE A 57 -35.17 -8.34 14.96
N ASP A 58 -35.26 -9.65 14.69
CA ASP A 58 -36.22 -10.55 15.37
C ASP A 58 -36.01 -10.58 16.90
N ARG A 59 -34.75 -10.55 17.36
CA ARG A 59 -34.42 -10.52 18.80
C ARG A 59 -34.75 -9.20 19.49
N VAL A 60 -34.86 -8.11 18.74
CA VAL A 60 -35.26 -6.80 19.26
C VAL A 60 -36.77 -6.71 19.38
N ASP A 61 -37.54 -7.30 18.45
CA ASP A 61 -39.01 -7.38 18.55
C ASP A 61 -39.48 -8.29 19.69
N ASP A 62 -38.77 -9.38 19.98
CA ASP A 62 -39.04 -10.26 21.14
C ASP A 62 -38.79 -9.57 22.50
N GLN A 63 -38.02 -8.47 22.53
CA GLN A 63 -37.72 -7.72 23.75
C GLN A 63 -38.70 -6.58 24.05
N VAL A 64 -39.64 -6.27 23.14
CA VAL A 64 -40.60 -5.17 23.31
C VAL A 64 -41.91 -5.61 23.99
N THR A 65 -42.13 -6.91 24.22
CA THR A 65 -43.44 -7.43 24.69
C THR A 65 -43.60 -7.69 26.19
N ASN A 66 -42.66 -7.37 27.09
CA ASN A 66 -42.90 -7.51 28.55
C ASN A 66 -42.22 -6.42 29.42
N PRO A 67 -42.96 -5.64 30.27
CA PRO A 67 -42.41 -4.66 31.21
C PRO A 67 -42.08 -5.28 32.61
N PRO A 68 -41.36 -4.56 33.52
CA PRO A 68 -40.15 -5.08 34.15
C PRO A 68 -40.30 -5.56 35.61
N TYR A 69 -39.47 -6.53 35.98
CA TYR A 69 -39.16 -6.84 37.38
C TYR A 69 -37.96 -6.01 37.87
N SER A 70 -38.13 -5.42 39.04
CA SER A 70 -37.21 -4.54 39.79
C SER A 70 -35.84 -5.18 40.16
N PRO A 71 -34.78 -4.38 40.36
CA PRO A 71 -33.43 -4.89 40.66
C PRO A 71 -33.25 -5.25 42.16
N PRO A 72 -32.52 -6.33 42.51
CA PRO A 72 -32.06 -6.56 43.88
C PRO A 72 -30.74 -5.81 44.18
N PRO A 73 -30.41 -5.62 45.47
CA PRO A 73 -29.58 -4.51 45.95
C PRO A 73 -28.07 -4.76 45.80
N LYS A 74 -27.32 -3.65 45.80
CA LYS A 74 -25.85 -3.53 45.83
C LYS A 74 -25.19 -4.68 46.58
N TYR A 75 -24.48 -5.55 45.85
CA TYR A 75 -23.54 -6.49 46.46
C TYR A 75 -22.27 -5.75 46.87
N GLN A 76 -21.92 -5.97 48.13
CA GLN A 76 -20.75 -5.44 48.83
C GLN A 76 -19.45 -5.80 48.11
N GLU A 77 -18.56 -4.80 48.10
CA GLU A 77 -17.14 -4.91 47.79
C GLU A 77 -16.53 -6.08 48.57
N HIS A 78 -16.18 -7.17 47.89
CA HIS A 78 -15.50 -8.30 48.51
C HIS A 78 -14.10 -7.86 48.97
N GLU A 79 -13.87 -7.90 50.29
CA GLU A 79 -12.65 -7.53 51.00
C GLU A 79 -11.44 -8.47 50.77
N TRP A 80 -11.24 -8.96 49.55
CA TRP A 80 -10.05 -9.78 49.18
C TRP A 80 -8.94 -8.97 48.50
N PHE A 81 -9.14 -7.68 48.28
CA PHE A 81 -8.18 -6.80 47.58
C PHE A 81 -7.31 -5.93 48.51
N LYS A 82 -7.49 -6.03 49.84
CA LYS A 82 -6.72 -5.23 50.81
C LYS A 82 -5.34 -5.81 51.14
N ASP A 83 -5.10 -7.10 50.83
CA ASP A 83 -3.86 -7.80 51.20
C ASP A 83 -2.86 -8.00 50.04
N LEU A 84 -3.11 -7.41 48.87
CA LEU A 84 -2.15 -7.47 47.76
C LEU A 84 -1.04 -6.41 47.96
N PRO A 85 0.25 -6.78 47.83
CA PRO A 85 1.36 -5.83 47.96
C PRO A 85 1.18 -4.61 47.05
N SER A 86 1.51 -3.41 47.53
CA SER A 86 1.26 -2.14 46.81
C SER A 86 1.87 -2.09 45.40
N GLU A 87 2.84 -2.95 45.11
CA GLU A 87 3.45 -3.09 43.79
C GLU A 87 2.50 -3.73 42.75
N LEU A 88 1.57 -4.62 43.14
CA LEU A 88 0.54 -5.15 42.23
C LEU A 88 -0.62 -4.16 42.02
N GLN A 89 -0.96 -3.34 43.02
CA GLN A 89 -1.97 -2.27 42.87
C GLN A 89 -1.47 -1.13 41.98
N LYS A 90 -0.15 -0.87 41.96
CA LYS A 90 0.47 0.05 40.98
C LYS A 90 0.46 -0.51 39.55
N ALA A 91 0.46 -1.83 39.36
CA ALA A 91 0.35 -2.44 38.04
C ALA A 91 -1.04 -2.25 37.41
N THR A 92 -2.09 -2.13 38.21
CA THR A 92 -3.48 -1.88 37.75
C THR A 92 -3.83 -0.40 37.63
N ARG A 93 -3.03 0.51 38.19
CA ARG A 93 -3.18 1.98 38.07
C ARG A 93 -2.11 2.66 37.20
N ARG A 94 -1.23 1.90 36.55
CA ARG A 94 -0.50 2.42 35.39
C ARG A 94 -1.51 2.53 34.26
N ARG A 95 -1.93 3.77 33.98
CA ARG A 95 -2.50 4.19 32.69
C ARG A 95 -1.76 3.40 31.62
N ALA A 96 -2.48 2.54 30.88
CA ALA A 96 -1.91 1.70 29.84
C ALA A 96 -1.03 2.56 28.94
N THR A 97 0.28 2.54 29.18
CA THR A 97 1.27 2.99 28.22
C THR A 97 1.10 2.03 27.07
N GLU A 98 0.54 2.55 25.98
CA GLU A 98 0.32 1.92 24.67
C GLU A 98 0.91 0.51 24.60
N SER A 99 0.08 -0.50 24.82
CA SER A 99 0.35 -1.81 24.24
C SER A 99 0.21 -1.61 22.73
N ASP A 100 1.30 -1.15 22.12
CA ASP A 100 1.33 -0.59 20.78
C ASP A 100 1.05 -1.72 19.78
N SER A 101 -0.23 -1.95 19.45
CA SER A 101 -0.62 -3.00 18.52
C SER A 101 0.10 -2.73 17.19
N PHE A 102 0.85 -3.71 16.69
CA PHE A 102 1.75 -3.47 15.57
C PHE A 102 0.97 -3.10 14.30
N LEU A 103 -0.22 -3.68 14.10
CA LEU A 103 -1.01 -3.50 12.88
C LEU A 103 -2.37 -2.83 13.07
N GLY A 104 -2.87 -2.69 14.31
CA GLY A 104 -4.29 -2.40 14.55
C GLY A 104 -5.23 -3.52 14.07
N THR A 105 -6.54 -3.32 14.21
CA THR A 105 -7.56 -4.31 13.81
C THR A 105 -8.92 -3.66 13.55
N ASN A 106 -9.70 -4.22 12.62
CA ASN A 106 -11.08 -3.83 12.33
C ASN A 106 -12.12 -4.84 12.86
N LEU A 107 -11.71 -5.94 13.50
CA LEU A 107 -12.62 -7.07 13.79
C LEU A 107 -13.58 -6.84 14.96
N PHE A 108 -13.26 -5.94 15.90
CA PHE A 108 -13.98 -5.85 17.19
C PHE A 108 -14.84 -4.58 17.36
N GLY A 109 -14.91 -3.73 16.32
CA GLY A 109 -15.63 -2.46 16.39
C GLY A 109 -15.08 -1.49 17.45
N ASN A 110 -15.70 -0.31 17.55
CA ASN A 110 -15.29 0.74 18.50
C ASN A 110 -16.13 0.75 19.80
N TYR A 111 -17.01 -0.22 20.01
CA TYR A 111 -17.86 -0.29 21.20
C TYR A 111 -17.23 -1.21 22.25
N ARG A 112 -17.30 -0.80 23.52
CA ARG A 112 -16.83 -1.64 24.62
C ARG A 112 -17.77 -2.83 24.77
N LYS A 113 -17.28 -4.03 24.49
CA LYS A 113 -17.97 -5.28 24.82
C LYS A 113 -17.79 -5.57 26.31
N ASN A 114 -18.88 -5.88 27.01
CA ASN A 114 -18.84 -6.25 28.43
C ASN A 114 -18.43 -7.72 28.63
N CYS A 115 -18.67 -8.58 27.64
CA CYS A 115 -18.28 -9.99 27.62
C CYS A 115 -17.82 -10.38 26.20
N PHE A 116 -16.87 -11.30 26.08
CA PHE A 116 -16.46 -11.92 24.82
C PHE A 116 -17.10 -13.29 24.66
N SER A 117 -17.57 -13.62 23.45
CA SER A 117 -17.98 -14.99 23.13
C SER A 117 -16.76 -15.90 22.94
N THR A 118 -16.98 -17.22 22.92
CA THR A 118 -15.93 -18.19 22.57
C THR A 118 -15.37 -17.95 21.17
N GLU A 119 -16.23 -17.55 20.22
CA GLU A 119 -15.84 -17.15 18.87
C GLU A 119 -14.98 -15.88 18.88
N ASP A 120 -15.35 -14.84 19.66
CA ASP A 120 -14.56 -13.62 19.80
C ASP A 120 -13.15 -13.95 20.33
N ILE A 121 -13.05 -14.84 21.33
CA ILE A 121 -11.77 -15.27 21.90
C ILE A 121 -10.94 -16.02 20.86
N ALA A 122 -11.57 -16.94 20.10
CA ALA A 122 -10.91 -17.67 19.02
C ALA A 122 -10.40 -16.72 17.92
N MET A 123 -11.21 -15.73 17.52
CA MET A 123 -10.86 -14.71 16.55
C MET A 123 -9.68 -13.84 17.02
N ILE A 124 -9.71 -13.38 18.27
CA ILE A 124 -8.60 -12.60 18.87
C ILE A 124 -7.32 -13.43 18.85
N SER A 125 -7.39 -14.71 19.26
CA SER A 125 -6.24 -15.61 19.28
C SER A 125 -5.69 -15.83 17.88
N ALA A 126 -6.54 -16.20 16.92
CA ALA A 126 -6.15 -16.43 15.53
C ALA A 126 -5.52 -15.17 14.91
N ARG A 127 -6.11 -14.01 15.16
CA ARG A 127 -5.60 -12.73 14.65
C ARG A 127 -4.22 -12.41 15.21
N LYS A 128 -4.00 -12.67 16.50
CA LYS A 128 -2.69 -12.51 17.16
C LYS A 128 -1.65 -13.45 16.54
N ASP A 129 -2.03 -14.69 16.25
CA ASP A 129 -1.14 -15.66 15.61
C ASP A 129 -0.74 -15.22 14.19
N PHE A 130 -1.69 -14.73 13.38
CA PHE A 130 -1.38 -14.17 12.07
C PHE A 130 -0.49 -12.91 12.15
N GLU A 131 -0.57 -12.12 13.22
CA GLU A 131 0.35 -10.99 13.44
C GLU A 131 1.79 -11.45 13.68
N LEU A 132 1.99 -12.65 14.23
CA LEU A 132 3.32 -13.21 14.40
C LEU A 132 3.92 -13.70 13.08
N LEU A 133 3.07 -13.97 12.08
CA LEU A 133 3.47 -14.43 10.75
C LEU A 133 3.89 -13.30 9.81
N VAL A 134 3.51 -12.05 10.10
CA VAL A 134 3.94 -10.91 9.30
C VAL A 134 5.35 -10.46 9.69
N PRO A 135 6.19 -10.04 8.73
CA PRO A 135 7.49 -9.46 9.05
C PRO A 135 7.36 -8.21 9.92
N LYS A 136 8.07 -8.17 11.05
CA LYS A 136 8.10 -7.00 11.96
C LYS A 136 9.30 -6.09 11.72
N SER A 137 10.32 -6.59 11.03
CA SER A 137 11.50 -5.85 10.62
C SER A 137 11.40 -5.51 9.14
N PHE A 138 11.51 -4.23 8.83
CA PHE A 138 11.41 -3.75 7.46
C PHE A 138 12.80 -3.52 6.85
N PRO A 139 13.01 -3.89 5.57
CA PRO A 139 14.17 -3.44 4.83
C PRO A 139 14.30 -1.92 4.91
N GLN A 140 15.50 -1.42 5.27
CA GLN A 140 15.80 0.01 5.24
C GLN A 140 16.07 0.53 3.81
N CYS A 141 15.63 -0.20 2.78
CA CYS A 141 15.88 0.06 1.38
C CYS A 141 14.59 -0.05 0.56
N LEU A 142 14.60 0.57 -0.63
CA LEU A 142 13.47 0.49 -1.55
C LEU A 142 13.19 -0.96 -1.98
N LEU A 143 11.90 -1.28 -2.10
CA LEU A 143 11.46 -2.61 -2.53
C LEU A 143 11.84 -2.86 -3.99
N THR A 144 11.99 -4.13 -4.32
CA THR A 144 12.11 -4.63 -5.69
C THR A 144 10.90 -5.49 -6.02
N ASP A 145 10.60 -5.64 -7.31
CA ASP A 145 9.53 -6.53 -7.78
C ASP A 145 9.69 -7.94 -7.19
N SER A 146 10.91 -8.48 -7.20
CA SER A 146 11.20 -9.83 -6.67
C SER A 146 10.82 -9.99 -5.20
N LEU A 147 11.11 -9.00 -4.36
CA LEU A 147 10.79 -9.03 -2.94
C LEU A 147 9.28 -8.98 -2.72
N VAL A 148 8.59 -8.11 -3.46
CA VAL A 148 7.12 -8.04 -3.41
C VAL A 148 6.50 -9.36 -3.85
N TYR A 149 6.97 -9.96 -4.95
CA TYR A 149 6.47 -11.26 -5.40
C TYR A 149 6.71 -12.38 -4.38
N MET A 150 7.87 -12.39 -3.71
CA MET A 150 8.15 -13.34 -2.64
C MET A 150 7.15 -13.20 -1.48
N LEU A 151 6.90 -11.98 -1.01
CA LEU A 151 5.92 -11.71 0.06
C LEU A 151 4.51 -12.09 -0.36
N LEU A 152 4.08 -11.73 -1.57
CA LEU A 152 2.77 -12.09 -2.10
C LEU A 152 2.59 -13.60 -2.22
N ARG A 153 3.64 -14.32 -2.65
CA ARG A 153 3.62 -15.79 -2.71
C ARG A 153 3.47 -16.39 -1.32
N TYR A 154 4.21 -15.88 -0.34
CA TYR A 154 4.10 -16.30 1.05
C TYR A 154 2.66 -16.14 1.58
N PHE A 155 2.07 -14.95 1.44
CA PHE A 155 0.70 -14.70 1.89
C PHE A 155 -0.33 -15.53 1.12
N ASN A 156 -0.13 -15.75 -0.18
CA ASN A 156 -1.00 -16.63 -0.95
C ASN A 156 -0.93 -18.07 -0.44
N THR A 157 0.25 -18.59 -0.09
CA THR A 157 0.38 -19.92 0.52
C THR A 157 -0.40 -20.02 1.83
N VAL A 158 -0.31 -19.00 2.70
CA VAL A 158 -1.09 -18.96 3.94
C VAL A 158 -2.59 -18.96 3.65
N ASN A 159 -3.06 -18.12 2.71
CA ASN A 159 -4.46 -18.08 2.30
C ASN A 159 -4.96 -19.44 1.79
N GLN A 160 -4.15 -20.14 0.98
CA GLN A 160 -4.48 -21.46 0.45
C GLN A 160 -4.59 -22.52 1.55
N ILE A 161 -3.75 -22.46 2.59
CA ILE A 161 -3.85 -23.35 3.75
C ILE A 161 -5.17 -23.10 4.49
N VAL A 162 -5.51 -21.84 4.74
CA VAL A 162 -6.77 -21.46 5.41
C VAL A 162 -7.99 -21.89 4.57
N LYS A 163 -7.97 -21.68 3.26
CA LYS A 163 -9.07 -22.08 2.35
C LYS A 163 -9.34 -23.59 2.31
N ARG A 164 -8.32 -24.42 2.57
CA ARG A 164 -8.42 -25.89 2.55
C ARG A 164 -8.83 -26.50 3.88
N MET A 165 -9.10 -25.69 4.90
CA MET A 165 -9.65 -26.19 6.16
C MET A 165 -11.03 -26.82 5.94
N SER A 166 -11.26 -27.98 6.57
CA SER A 166 -12.48 -28.77 6.40
C SER A 166 -13.65 -28.31 7.26
N ASP A 167 -13.37 -27.68 8.39
CA ASP A 167 -14.38 -27.14 9.31
C ASP A 167 -14.73 -25.70 8.90
N ASP A 168 -16.00 -25.46 8.59
CA ASP A 168 -16.45 -24.19 8.02
C ASP A 168 -16.37 -23.02 9.00
N ASP A 169 -16.75 -23.25 10.27
CA ASP A 169 -16.72 -22.23 11.31
C ASP A 169 -15.27 -21.81 11.62
N THR A 170 -14.37 -22.78 11.82
CA THR A 170 -12.94 -22.53 12.02
C THR A 170 -12.34 -21.85 10.80
N ARG A 171 -12.70 -22.28 9.58
CA ARG A 171 -12.22 -21.67 8.34
C ARG A 171 -12.63 -20.21 8.26
N LEU A 172 -13.87 -19.86 8.59
CA LEU A 172 -14.37 -18.49 8.54
C LEU A 172 -13.66 -17.59 9.57
N ILE A 173 -13.45 -18.08 10.79
CA ILE A 173 -12.67 -17.38 11.81
C ILE A 173 -11.24 -17.12 11.33
N MET A 174 -10.57 -18.16 10.82
CA MET A 174 -9.20 -18.08 10.34
C MET A 174 -9.07 -17.15 9.13
N GLN A 175 -10.03 -17.17 8.21
CA GLN A 175 -10.05 -16.27 7.05
C GLN A 175 -10.16 -14.81 7.50
N ARG A 176 -11.14 -14.47 8.35
CA ARG A 176 -11.31 -13.10 8.84
C ARG A 176 -10.08 -12.60 9.59
N ALA A 177 -9.53 -13.43 10.47
CA ALA A 177 -8.29 -13.13 11.19
C ALA A 177 -7.10 -12.92 10.25
N PHE A 178 -6.95 -13.75 9.21
CA PHE A 178 -5.89 -13.63 8.21
C PHE A 178 -6.02 -12.34 7.39
N TYR A 179 -7.21 -12.05 6.84
CA TYR A 179 -7.43 -10.85 6.03
C TYR A 179 -7.30 -9.57 6.86
N ASP A 180 -7.63 -9.58 8.15
CA ASP A 180 -7.43 -8.43 9.04
C ASP A 180 -5.94 -8.18 9.32
N ALA A 181 -5.16 -9.25 9.54
CA ALA A 181 -3.71 -9.15 9.70
C ALA A 181 -3.02 -8.69 8.41
N LEU A 182 -3.39 -9.29 7.27
CA LEU A 182 -2.84 -8.92 5.97
C LEU A 182 -3.20 -7.48 5.60
N GLY A 183 -4.46 -7.09 5.77
CA GLY A 183 -4.93 -5.72 5.51
C GLY A 183 -4.20 -4.69 6.36
N GLY A 184 -4.00 -4.98 7.66
CA GLY A 184 -3.21 -4.14 8.55
C GLY A 184 -1.76 -4.01 8.11
N TYR A 185 -1.11 -5.12 7.73
CA TYR A 185 0.27 -5.11 7.23
C TYR A 185 0.43 -4.36 5.89
N LEU A 186 -0.54 -4.50 4.99
CA LEU A 186 -0.58 -3.79 3.72
C LEU A 186 -0.70 -2.28 3.95
N ARG A 187 -1.62 -1.84 4.81
CA ARG A 187 -1.83 -0.43 5.14
C ARG A 187 -0.61 0.17 5.84
N TYR A 188 -0.11 -0.51 6.87
CA TYR A 188 0.95 0.02 7.72
C TYR A 188 2.29 0.15 7.00
N TYR A 189 2.63 -0.82 6.14
CA TYR A 189 3.97 -0.89 5.54
C TYR A 189 3.97 -1.14 4.03
N LEU A 190 3.40 -2.27 3.57
CA LEU A 190 3.76 -2.79 2.26
C LEU A 190 3.23 -1.93 1.10
N VAL A 191 2.02 -1.36 1.21
CA VAL A 191 1.45 -0.48 0.18
C VAL A 191 2.18 0.86 0.12
N PRO A 192 2.33 1.63 1.23
CA PRO A 192 3.10 2.89 1.21
C PRO A 192 4.52 2.69 0.67
N MET A 193 5.18 1.60 1.07
CA MET A 193 6.54 1.32 0.65
C MET A 193 6.64 0.95 -0.83
N ALA A 194 5.65 0.23 -1.36
CA ALA A 194 5.57 -0.06 -2.79
C ALA A 194 5.34 1.22 -3.60
N GLN A 195 4.41 2.09 -3.19
CA GLN A 195 4.16 3.37 -3.87
C GLN A 195 5.43 4.21 -3.94
N LEU A 196 6.15 4.38 -2.82
CA LEU A 196 7.43 5.09 -2.79
C LEU A 196 8.47 4.45 -3.70
N SER A 197 8.59 3.12 -3.67
CA SER A 197 9.54 2.38 -4.51
C SER A 197 9.21 2.53 -6.00
N TYR A 198 7.94 2.67 -6.35
CA TYR A 198 7.47 2.95 -7.71
C TYR A 198 7.78 4.40 -8.13
N TYR A 199 7.57 5.38 -7.25
CA TYR A 199 7.96 6.78 -7.49
C TYR A 199 9.48 6.92 -7.67
N ALA A 200 10.26 6.12 -6.94
CA ALA A 200 11.70 6.03 -7.12
C ALA A 200 12.13 5.22 -8.37
N GLY A 201 11.21 4.54 -9.06
CA GLY A 201 11.45 3.75 -10.27
C GLY A 201 12.16 2.42 -10.02
N ARG A 202 11.89 1.77 -8.88
CA ARG A 202 12.44 0.46 -8.48
C ARG A 202 11.50 -0.71 -8.73
N ILE A 203 10.19 -0.48 -8.73
CA ILE A 203 9.17 -1.52 -8.98
C ILE A 203 8.21 -1.09 -10.07
N LYS A 204 7.62 -2.06 -10.76
CA LYS A 204 6.72 -1.84 -11.90
C LYS A 204 5.32 -1.45 -11.44
N LEU A 205 4.57 -0.75 -12.30
CA LEU A 205 3.18 -0.37 -12.05
C LEU A 205 2.32 -1.58 -11.70
N ASN A 206 2.40 -2.65 -12.49
CA ASN A 206 1.58 -3.85 -12.29
C ASN A 206 1.77 -4.49 -10.90
N THR A 207 2.98 -4.41 -10.34
CA THR A 207 3.31 -4.93 -9.02
C THR A 207 2.60 -4.11 -7.93
N VAL A 208 2.58 -2.77 -8.06
CA VAL A 208 1.87 -1.90 -7.11
C VAL A 208 0.37 -2.05 -7.23
N GLU A 209 -0.17 -2.05 -8.45
CA GLU A 209 -1.60 -2.26 -8.70
C GLU A 209 -2.08 -3.56 -8.08
N ARG A 210 -1.29 -4.63 -8.19
CA ARG A 210 -1.62 -5.91 -7.55
C ARG A 210 -1.69 -5.80 -6.03
N LEU A 211 -0.77 -5.08 -5.38
CA LEU A 211 -0.81 -4.85 -3.94
C LEU A 211 -2.02 -4.02 -3.51
N VAL A 212 -2.31 -2.93 -4.25
CA VAL A 212 -3.49 -2.07 -4.00
C VAL A 212 -4.78 -2.87 -4.16
N ASN A 213 -4.86 -3.75 -5.17
CA ASN A 213 -6.00 -4.63 -5.37
C ASN A 213 -6.17 -5.60 -4.19
N ILE A 214 -5.11 -6.27 -3.74
CA ILE A 214 -5.18 -7.18 -2.57
C ILE A 214 -5.60 -6.41 -1.31
N TYR A 215 -5.10 -5.19 -1.13
CA TYR A 215 -5.54 -4.34 -0.02
C TYR A 215 -7.04 -4.02 -0.10
N GLN A 216 -7.55 -3.70 -1.29
CA GLN A 216 -8.98 -3.52 -1.51
C GLN A 216 -9.78 -4.81 -1.26
N GLN A 217 -9.25 -5.96 -1.65
CA GLN A 217 -9.86 -7.27 -1.37
C GLN A 217 -10.00 -7.52 0.13
N CYS A 218 -8.99 -7.18 0.93
CA CYS A 218 -9.06 -7.30 2.39
C CYS A 218 -10.20 -6.44 2.95
N LYS A 219 -10.32 -5.19 2.49
CA LYS A 219 -11.40 -4.27 2.90
C LYS A 219 -12.78 -4.80 2.51
N THR A 220 -12.94 -5.26 1.27
CA THR A 220 -14.21 -5.82 0.78
C THR A 220 -14.60 -7.09 1.52
N THR A 221 -13.66 -8.02 1.73
CA THR A 221 -13.89 -9.30 2.42
C THR A 221 -14.33 -9.10 3.87
N LEU A 222 -13.74 -8.13 4.56
CA LEU A 222 -14.06 -7.81 5.94
C LEU A 222 -15.19 -6.79 6.08
N ASN A 223 -15.73 -6.26 4.97
CA ASN A 223 -16.69 -5.17 4.94
C ASN A 223 -16.26 -3.99 5.83
N THR A 224 -15.03 -3.50 5.63
CA THR A 224 -14.44 -2.40 6.39
C THR A 224 -13.88 -1.31 5.48
N ASN A 225 -13.81 -0.08 5.99
CA ASN A 225 -13.04 1.00 5.38
C ASN A 225 -11.55 0.96 5.74
N GLY A 226 -11.15 0.05 6.64
CA GLY A 226 -9.76 -0.16 7.07
C GLY A 226 -9.31 0.75 8.21
N ASN A 227 -10.16 1.67 8.69
CA ASN A 227 -9.79 2.73 9.65
C ASN A 227 -9.20 2.22 10.97
N GLY A 228 -9.59 1.01 11.42
CA GLY A 228 -9.06 0.38 12.64
C GLY A 228 -7.63 -0.19 12.49
N TRP A 229 -7.11 -0.30 11.27
CA TRP A 229 -5.71 -0.65 11.05
C TRP A 229 -4.81 0.55 11.34
N ARG A 230 -3.59 0.26 11.82
CA ARG A 230 -2.58 1.27 12.12
C ARG A 230 -2.23 2.02 10.83
N ALA A 231 -2.28 3.34 10.90
CA ALA A 231 -1.79 4.20 9.83
C ALA A 231 -0.27 4.03 9.69
N PRO A 232 0.30 4.18 8.48
CA PRO A 232 1.75 4.22 8.34
C PRO A 232 2.34 5.32 9.22
N ASP A 233 3.53 5.08 9.76
CA ASP A 233 4.22 6.12 10.52
C ASP A 233 4.46 7.33 9.60
N LYS A 234 4.23 8.55 10.11
CA LYS A 234 4.36 9.78 9.31
C LYS A 234 5.77 9.96 8.75
N ASP A 235 6.73 9.27 9.38
CA ASP A 235 8.13 9.32 9.04
C ASP A 235 8.66 8.00 8.46
N VAL A 236 7.79 7.16 7.88
CA VAL A 236 8.20 6.01 7.06
C VAL A 236 9.27 6.46 6.04
N LEU A 237 9.16 7.66 5.48
CA LEU A 237 10.19 8.25 4.61
C LEU A 237 11.54 8.54 5.30
N SER A 238 11.56 9.03 6.55
CA SER A 238 12.81 9.30 7.27
C SER A 238 13.47 8.05 7.87
N GLN A 239 12.65 7.05 8.22
CA GLN A 239 13.13 5.74 8.68
C GLN A 239 13.94 5.04 7.58
N PHE A 240 13.71 5.42 6.33
CA PHE A 240 14.42 4.86 5.20
C PHE A 240 15.55 5.77 4.74
N LYS A 241 16.75 5.20 4.84
CA LYS A 241 17.95 5.70 4.19
C LYS A 241 17.80 5.52 2.68
N VAL A 242 17.00 6.37 2.02
CA VAL A 242 16.91 6.50 0.56
C VAL A 242 18.25 7.05 0.07
N ARG A 243 19.31 6.24 0.15
CA ARG A 243 20.69 6.69 -0.04
C ARG A 243 21.06 6.85 -1.50
N LYS A 244 20.34 6.20 -2.43
CA LYS A 244 20.62 6.25 -3.87
C LYS A 244 19.35 6.02 -4.72
N ILE A 245 18.65 7.11 -5.03
CA ILE A 245 17.79 7.16 -6.22
C ILE A 245 18.72 7.39 -7.41
N GLU A 246 18.82 6.44 -8.32
CA GLU A 246 19.60 6.63 -9.56
C GLU A 246 19.02 7.82 -10.33
N PRO A 247 19.76 8.66 -11.06
CA PRO A 247 19.17 9.69 -11.91
C PRO A 247 18.39 9.12 -13.10
N VAL A 248 17.40 9.84 -13.62
CA VAL A 248 16.64 9.40 -14.81
C VAL A 248 17.63 9.22 -15.96
N LYS A 249 17.70 8.02 -16.54
CA LYS A 249 18.49 7.77 -17.74
C LYS A 249 17.89 8.58 -18.89
N LEU A 250 18.61 9.62 -19.29
CA LEU A 250 18.30 10.40 -20.48
C LEU A 250 18.97 9.72 -21.70
N PRO A 251 18.36 9.78 -22.89
CA PRO A 251 18.99 9.28 -24.11
C PRO A 251 20.35 9.97 -24.31
N LYS A 252 21.39 9.19 -24.65
CA LYS A 252 22.70 9.78 -24.96
C LYS A 252 22.59 10.63 -26.23
N SER A 253 23.36 11.70 -26.27
CA SER A 253 23.39 12.70 -27.34
C SER A 253 23.77 12.08 -28.68
N CYS A 254 22.76 11.80 -29.50
CA CYS A 254 22.93 11.78 -30.94
C CYS A 254 22.00 12.89 -31.43
N HIS A 255 22.52 13.85 -32.21
CA HIS A 255 21.71 14.88 -32.88
C HIS A 255 20.84 14.19 -33.94
N SER A 256 19.81 13.47 -33.50
CA SER A 256 18.95 12.64 -34.34
C SER A 256 17.59 13.34 -34.54
N GLU A 257 16.90 12.96 -35.61
CA GLU A 257 15.54 13.41 -35.93
C GLU A 257 14.55 13.23 -34.75
N GLU A 258 14.83 12.29 -33.84
CA GLU A 258 14.05 12.05 -32.63
C GLU A 258 14.01 13.27 -31.69
N ASP A 259 15.10 14.04 -31.60
CA ASP A 259 15.16 15.25 -30.76
C ASP A 259 14.32 16.39 -31.35
N ALA A 260 14.37 16.59 -32.68
CA ALA A 260 13.52 17.55 -33.38
C ALA A 260 12.03 17.22 -33.22
N SER A 261 11.70 15.93 -33.31
CA SER A 261 10.33 15.44 -33.09
C SER A 261 9.81 15.71 -31.67
N SER A 262 10.71 15.77 -30.68
CA SER A 262 10.37 16.06 -29.29
C SER A 262 9.89 17.51 -29.13
N CYS A 263 10.50 18.47 -29.83
CA CYS A 263 10.02 19.85 -29.84
C CYS A 263 8.63 20.00 -30.48
N ALA A 264 8.34 19.25 -31.55
CA ALA A 264 7.03 19.27 -32.21
C ALA A 264 5.89 18.73 -31.32
N GLN A 265 6.22 17.93 -30.29
CA GLN A 265 5.26 17.40 -29.32
C GLN A 265 4.90 18.40 -28.22
N LEU A 266 5.66 19.48 -28.06
CA LEU A 266 5.46 20.49 -27.02
C LEU A 266 4.66 21.66 -27.58
N ASP A 267 3.84 22.26 -26.72
CA ASP A 267 3.15 23.50 -27.05
C ASP A 267 3.97 24.71 -26.63
N GLN A 268 4.62 25.36 -27.60
CA GLN A 268 5.45 26.54 -27.40
C GLN A 268 4.65 27.85 -27.53
N THR A 269 3.35 27.79 -27.81
CA THR A 269 2.52 28.98 -28.11
C THR A 269 2.25 29.87 -26.90
N CYS A 270 2.44 29.35 -25.67
CA CYS A 270 2.11 30.07 -24.42
C CYS A 270 3.29 30.82 -23.79
N ILE A 271 4.42 30.99 -24.49
CA ILE A 271 5.56 31.73 -23.94
C ILE A 271 5.42 33.19 -24.34
N SER A 272 5.01 34.01 -23.38
CA SER A 272 5.23 35.45 -23.46
C SER A 272 6.74 35.69 -23.57
N GLN A 273 7.20 36.40 -24.60
CA GLN A 273 8.59 36.86 -24.73
C GLN A 273 8.89 37.96 -23.69
N GLU A 274 8.63 37.71 -22.41
CA GLU A 274 9.07 38.61 -21.36
C GLU A 274 10.58 38.36 -21.11
N PRO A 275 11.41 39.40 -21.17
CA PRO A 275 12.87 39.27 -21.11
C PRO A 275 13.39 38.70 -19.77
N ASP A 276 12.55 38.64 -18.73
CA ASP A 276 12.90 38.22 -17.38
C ASP A 276 12.65 36.73 -17.06
N GLN A 277 11.96 35.96 -17.92
CA GLN A 277 11.63 34.55 -17.60
C GLN A 277 12.78 33.55 -17.82
N GLY A 278 13.92 33.99 -18.34
CA GLY A 278 14.93 33.09 -18.86
C GLY A 278 14.36 32.24 -20.01
N SER A 279 15.22 31.53 -20.74
CA SER A 279 14.84 30.80 -21.96
C SER A 279 14.02 29.53 -21.69
N MET A 280 12.80 29.68 -21.17
CA MET A 280 11.83 28.59 -21.04
C MET A 280 11.20 28.31 -22.41
N ILE A 281 11.14 27.02 -22.82
CA ILE A 281 10.53 26.59 -24.10
C ILE A 281 9.04 26.23 -23.94
N VAL A 282 8.58 26.04 -22.70
CA VAL A 282 7.17 25.80 -22.35
C VAL A 282 6.91 26.30 -20.94
N SER A 283 5.63 26.44 -20.56
CA SER A 283 5.26 26.73 -19.17
C SER A 283 5.57 25.56 -18.23
N LEU A 284 5.57 25.81 -16.92
CA LEU A 284 5.58 24.74 -15.91
C LEU A 284 4.28 23.92 -15.97
N PRO A 285 4.31 22.67 -15.49
CA PRO A 285 3.10 21.90 -15.25
C PRO A 285 2.15 22.63 -14.29
N ARG A 286 0.85 22.36 -14.40
CA ARG A 286 -0.17 22.85 -13.45
C ARG A 286 -0.99 21.69 -12.95
N LEU A 287 -1.30 21.66 -11.65
CA LEU A 287 -2.25 20.71 -11.10
C LEU A 287 -3.64 21.35 -11.05
N GLU A 288 -4.64 20.54 -11.34
CA GLU A 288 -6.01 20.89 -11.00
C GLU A 288 -6.18 20.96 -9.48
N THR A 289 -7.19 21.69 -9.01
CA THR A 289 -7.53 21.74 -7.59
C THR A 289 -7.72 20.34 -7.02
N LEU A 290 -7.27 20.14 -5.78
CA LEU A 290 -7.47 18.90 -5.05
C LEU A 290 -8.97 18.58 -4.96
N ASP A 291 -9.30 17.29 -4.88
CA ASP A 291 -10.68 16.88 -4.66
C ASP A 291 -11.16 17.16 -3.22
N GLU A 292 -12.42 16.84 -2.93
CA GLU A 292 -13.04 17.03 -1.61
C GLU A 292 -12.27 16.32 -0.48
N ASN A 293 -11.51 15.27 -0.80
CA ASN A 293 -10.72 14.50 0.16
C ASN A 293 -9.24 14.96 0.21
N GLY A 294 -8.88 16.02 -0.51
CA GLY A 294 -7.51 16.56 -0.55
C GLY A 294 -6.56 15.78 -1.46
N TYR A 295 -7.04 14.90 -2.33
CA TYR A 295 -6.20 14.07 -3.20
C TYR A 295 -5.99 14.72 -4.58
N MET A 296 -4.84 14.41 -5.22
CA MET A 296 -4.50 14.95 -6.54
C MET A 296 -5.38 14.38 -7.66
N GLY A 297 -5.93 15.25 -8.50
CA GLY A 297 -6.77 14.89 -9.64
C GLY A 297 -5.99 14.84 -10.95
N ASN A 298 -6.28 15.80 -11.84
CA ASN A 298 -5.62 15.92 -13.12
C ASN A 298 -4.38 16.83 -13.07
N ILE A 299 -3.42 16.54 -13.95
CA ILE A 299 -2.26 17.39 -14.24
C ILE A 299 -2.35 17.91 -15.67
N TYR A 300 -2.04 19.19 -15.82
CA TYR A 300 -1.82 19.85 -17.10
C TYR A 300 -0.34 19.85 -17.45
N LEU A 301 -0.01 19.28 -18.60
CA LEU A 301 1.32 19.26 -19.18
C LEU A 301 1.28 19.88 -20.58
N PRO A 302 2.25 20.74 -20.95
CA PRO A 302 2.23 21.52 -22.19
C PRO A 302 2.64 20.68 -23.41
N PHE A 303 1.92 19.59 -23.66
CA PHE A 303 2.01 18.83 -24.91
C PHE A 303 1.02 19.38 -25.95
N ARG A 304 1.39 19.33 -27.22
CA ARG A 304 0.59 19.88 -28.31
C ARG A 304 -0.74 19.17 -28.52
N LYS A 305 -0.77 17.83 -28.43
CA LYS A 305 -1.95 17.00 -28.74
C LYS A 305 -2.91 16.79 -27.57
N ARG A 306 -2.38 16.44 -26.39
CA ARG A 306 -3.17 16.13 -25.19
C ARG A 306 -2.48 16.75 -23.98
N ARG A 307 -3.19 17.60 -23.25
CA ARG A 307 -2.60 18.37 -22.15
C ARG A 307 -3.01 17.90 -20.77
N ILE A 308 -4.16 17.24 -20.66
CA ILE A 308 -4.76 16.85 -19.38
C ILE A 308 -4.60 15.35 -19.17
N TYR A 309 -4.05 14.98 -18.01
CA TYR A 309 -3.79 13.61 -17.60
C TYR A 309 -4.28 13.38 -16.18
N ASN A 310 -5.05 12.31 -15.96
CA ASN A 310 -5.47 11.92 -14.62
C ASN A 310 -4.32 11.18 -13.93
N LEU A 311 -3.82 11.69 -12.80
CA LEU A 311 -2.67 11.11 -12.11
C LEU A 311 -2.96 9.76 -11.44
N ARG A 312 -4.23 9.47 -11.14
CA ARG A 312 -4.70 8.19 -10.56
C ARG A 312 -4.92 7.11 -11.61
N SER A 313 -5.02 7.50 -12.89
CA SER A 313 -5.25 6.56 -13.98
C SER A 313 -3.96 5.82 -14.34
N PRO A 314 -3.99 4.47 -14.44
CA PRO A 314 -2.88 3.67 -14.96
C PRO A 314 -2.39 4.11 -16.34
N ARG A 315 -3.30 4.63 -17.19
CA ARG A 315 -2.96 5.15 -18.53
C ARG A 315 -2.03 6.36 -18.52
N SER A 316 -1.85 7.00 -17.36
CA SER A 316 -0.96 8.14 -17.19
C SER A 316 0.40 7.73 -16.63
N GLU A 317 0.72 6.43 -16.56
CA GLU A 317 1.98 5.91 -16.05
C GLU A 317 3.19 6.75 -16.50
N PHE A 318 3.98 7.22 -15.54
CA PHE A 318 5.22 7.98 -15.77
C PHE A 318 5.06 9.27 -16.61
N ILE A 319 3.87 9.85 -16.69
CA ILE A 319 3.62 10.99 -17.59
C ILE A 319 4.50 12.20 -17.28
N VAL A 320 4.78 12.46 -15.99
CA VAL A 320 5.67 13.55 -15.55
C VAL A 320 7.10 13.32 -16.05
N VAL A 321 7.59 12.08 -15.97
CA VAL A 321 8.92 11.71 -16.49
C VAL A 321 8.95 11.74 -18.01
N LYS A 322 7.88 11.33 -18.68
CA LYS A 322 7.75 11.43 -20.15
C LYS A 322 7.84 12.87 -20.59
N PHE A 323 7.11 13.77 -19.92
CA PHE A 323 7.17 15.20 -20.17
C PHE A 323 8.59 15.76 -19.98
N PHE A 324 9.22 15.45 -18.84
CA PHE A 324 10.58 15.89 -18.56
C PHE A 324 11.60 15.42 -19.61
N ARG A 325 11.48 14.17 -20.10
CA ARG A 325 12.32 13.65 -21.18
C ARG A 325 12.09 14.38 -22.50
N THR A 326 10.84 14.57 -22.91
CA THR A 326 10.49 15.32 -24.13
C THR A 326 11.03 16.75 -24.08
N LEU A 327 10.87 17.40 -22.94
CA LEU A 327 11.39 18.75 -22.70
C LEU A 327 12.92 18.81 -22.79
N THR A 328 13.60 17.86 -22.13
CA THR A 328 15.07 17.78 -22.14
C THR A 328 15.62 17.58 -23.54
N ASN A 329 15.00 16.69 -24.33
CA ASN A 329 15.36 16.49 -25.73
C ASN A 329 15.15 17.76 -26.56
N CYS A 330 14.08 18.52 -26.31
CA CYS A 330 13.84 19.76 -27.03
C CYS A 330 14.83 20.87 -26.65
N HIS A 331 15.13 21.06 -25.37
CA HIS A 331 16.20 21.97 -24.93
C HIS A 331 17.54 21.64 -25.58
N ARG A 332 17.87 20.34 -25.65
CA ARG A 332 19.07 19.84 -26.33
C ARG A 332 19.06 20.16 -27.83
N PHE A 333 17.94 19.93 -28.52
CA PHE A 333 17.79 20.24 -29.94
C PHE A 333 17.98 21.73 -30.25
N LEU A 334 17.37 22.60 -29.45
CA LEU A 334 17.44 24.05 -29.64
C LEU A 334 18.75 24.67 -29.11
N GLY A 335 19.61 23.90 -28.44
CA GLY A 335 20.83 24.42 -27.82
C GLY A 335 20.57 25.38 -26.64
N ILE A 336 19.38 25.30 -26.02
CA ILE A 336 18.96 26.21 -24.95
C ILE A 336 19.22 25.56 -23.58
N SER A 337 19.88 26.30 -22.67
CA SER A 337 20.10 25.84 -21.30
C SER A 337 18.79 25.58 -20.55
N GLN A 338 18.66 24.38 -19.99
CA GLN A 338 17.49 23.97 -19.18
C GLN A 338 17.66 24.32 -17.69
N ALA A 339 18.76 24.96 -17.27
CA ALA A 339 19.09 25.15 -15.87
C ALA A 339 18.01 25.91 -15.07
N ASN A 340 17.46 26.99 -15.66
CA ASN A 340 16.41 27.77 -15.01
C ASN A 340 15.11 26.96 -14.89
N TYR A 341 14.71 26.27 -15.97
CA TYR A 341 13.53 25.41 -15.97
C TYR A 341 13.65 24.30 -14.94
N ASN A 342 14.80 23.62 -14.86
CA ASN A 342 15.02 22.54 -13.89
C ASN A 342 14.90 23.01 -12.44
N ARG A 343 15.38 24.23 -12.15
CA ARG A 343 15.25 24.82 -10.81
C ARG A 343 13.78 25.07 -10.45
N GLN A 344 13.03 25.68 -11.35
CA GLN A 344 11.61 25.98 -11.14
C GLN A 344 10.76 24.70 -11.08
N LEU A 345 11.02 23.74 -11.97
CA LEU A 345 10.33 22.45 -11.96
C LEU A 345 10.60 21.68 -10.67
N LEU A 346 11.83 21.72 -10.14
CA LEU A 346 12.15 21.09 -8.87
C LEU A 346 11.36 21.72 -7.72
N ALA A 347 11.28 23.05 -7.65
CA ALA A 347 10.47 23.74 -6.65
C ALA A 347 8.99 23.33 -6.77
N TRP A 348 8.46 23.33 -8.00
CA TRP A 348 7.09 22.91 -8.28
C TRP A 348 6.81 21.45 -7.84
N ILE A 349 7.72 20.51 -8.11
CA ILE A 349 7.58 19.10 -7.68
C ILE A 349 7.52 19.00 -6.15
N LYS A 350 8.40 19.71 -5.44
CA LYS A 350 8.44 19.70 -3.96
C LYS A 350 7.15 20.26 -3.37
N GLU A 351 6.67 21.36 -3.91
CA GLU A 351 5.47 22.04 -3.42
C GLU A 351 4.18 21.28 -3.73
N ASN A 352 4.11 20.59 -4.88
CA ASN A 352 2.84 20.07 -5.37
C ASN A 352 2.74 18.54 -5.46
N LEU A 353 3.85 17.80 -5.53
CA LEU A 353 3.82 16.34 -5.66
C LEU A 353 4.36 15.62 -4.43
N GLU A 354 5.45 16.13 -3.82
CA GLU A 354 6.14 15.45 -2.73
C GLU A 354 5.25 15.24 -1.50
N MET A 355 4.40 16.22 -1.17
CA MET A 355 3.47 16.13 -0.06
C MET A 355 2.41 15.03 -0.22
N HIS A 356 2.16 14.57 -1.44
CA HIS A 356 1.15 13.55 -1.76
C HIS A 356 1.75 12.15 -1.94
N TYR A 357 3.07 11.98 -1.78
CA TYR A 357 3.71 10.66 -1.85
C TYR A 357 3.35 9.75 -0.68
N SER A 358 2.80 10.31 0.40
CA SER A 358 2.31 9.59 1.58
C SER A 358 0.80 9.41 1.61
N ASP A 359 0.08 9.81 0.56
CA ASP A 359 -1.37 9.64 0.51
C ASP A 359 -1.74 8.15 0.47
N ASP A 360 -2.91 7.82 1.05
CA ASP A 360 -3.47 6.47 0.97
C ASP A 360 -3.89 6.09 -0.47
N VAL A 361 -3.90 7.06 -1.39
CA VAL A 361 -4.24 6.90 -2.81
C VAL A 361 -2.98 6.75 -3.65
N PHE A 362 -2.99 5.76 -4.55
CA PHE A 362 -1.88 5.56 -5.47
C PHE A 362 -2.02 6.42 -6.74
N TYR A 363 -0.93 7.12 -7.10
CA TYR A 363 -0.84 7.95 -8.31
C TYR A 363 0.12 7.39 -9.37
N PRO A 364 -0.31 6.50 -10.28
CA PRO A 364 0.52 5.99 -11.38
C PRO A 364 1.27 7.06 -12.16
N GLY A 365 0.67 8.25 -12.35
CA GLY A 365 1.25 9.33 -13.15
C GLY A 365 2.50 9.99 -12.56
N SER A 366 2.66 9.92 -11.25
CA SER A 366 3.82 10.44 -10.50
C SER A 366 5.00 9.47 -10.47
N GLY A 367 4.81 8.27 -11.03
CA GLY A 367 5.83 7.23 -11.10
C GLY A 367 7.08 7.65 -11.84
N ARG A 368 8.13 6.86 -11.64
CA ARG A 368 9.32 6.90 -12.48
C ARG A 368 9.51 5.61 -13.25
N ASN A 369 9.85 5.73 -14.53
CA ASN A 369 10.06 4.59 -15.40
C ASN A 369 11.17 3.66 -14.85
N THR A 370 10.79 2.43 -14.51
CA THR A 370 11.72 1.32 -14.26
C THR A 370 12.38 0.94 -15.57
N ALA A 371 13.61 1.38 -15.80
CA ALA A 371 14.35 0.92 -16.97
C ALA A 371 14.56 -0.60 -16.85
N ASP A 372 13.77 -1.40 -17.58
CA ASP A 372 14.02 -2.84 -17.72
C ASP A 372 15.33 -3.02 -18.51
N PRO A 373 16.42 -3.50 -17.87
CA PRO A 373 17.69 -3.66 -18.55
C PRO A 373 17.63 -4.71 -19.66
N ARG A 374 16.63 -5.61 -19.69
CA ARG A 374 16.54 -6.66 -20.71
C ARG A 374 16.09 -6.14 -22.08
N LYS A 375 15.27 -5.08 -22.12
CA LYS A 375 14.84 -4.45 -23.39
C LYS A 375 15.90 -3.53 -24.00
N ALA A 376 16.95 -3.19 -23.26
CA ALA A 376 18.04 -2.33 -23.75
C ALA A 376 19.15 -3.10 -24.49
N VAL A 377 19.18 -4.43 -24.38
CA VAL A 377 20.22 -5.26 -25.02
C VAL A 377 19.87 -5.59 -26.48
N GLU A 378 18.59 -5.65 -26.82
CA GLU A 378 18.16 -6.04 -28.18
C GLU A 378 18.30 -4.91 -29.21
N LYS A 379 18.33 -3.64 -28.77
CA LYS A 379 18.56 -2.48 -29.65
C LYS A 379 20.03 -2.06 -29.80
N ARG A 380 20.98 -2.72 -29.12
CA ARG A 380 22.42 -2.39 -29.20
C ARG A 380 23.15 -3.07 -30.36
N LYS A 381 22.47 -3.85 -31.19
CA LYS A 381 23.14 -4.55 -32.31
C LYS A 381 23.26 -3.71 -33.59
N HIS A 382 22.63 -2.55 -33.71
CA HIS A 382 22.71 -1.68 -34.90
C HIS A 382 22.92 -0.20 -34.51
N CYS A 383 24.06 0.11 -33.89
CA CYS A 383 24.64 1.46 -33.82
C CYS A 383 26.15 1.33 -33.99
#